data_AF-A0A964YJ61-F1
#
_entry.id   AF-A0A964YJ61-F1
#
_cell.length_a   1.000
_cell.length_b   1.000
_cell.length_c   1.000
_cell.angle_alpha   90.00
_cell.angle_beta   90.00
_cell.angle_gamma   90.00
#
_symmetry.space_group_name_H-M   'P 1'
#
loop_
_entity.id
_entity.type
_entity.pdbx_description
1 polymer ?
#
loop_
_entity_poly.entity_id
_entity_poly.type
_entity_poly.pdbx_seq_one_letter_code
_entity_poly.pdbx_strand_id
1 'polypeptide(L)'
;MISCNSNKSTSTLSNQELPHQLVKKLTDIIVVDIFTPPVASRIYANCSLAMYEALRFEDKNSTSITSKLKGFDPMPIPLEKVTYNYSIAAIQAFCETAKKVTFSAPEISAYQDSLIKIYGADMKQDVIDSSIAFGQRVADVVAKRLGKDNYKETRGMERFEVKTTDQTRWVPTAPDYADGLEPYWSKMLTMGLDSSNQIEADPFPAYSADKNSAFYKEMKEVYDISKNMTDEQVDIALFWDDNPFVSKHKGHVMFQDKKMTPGGHWMAITAKACKMSNANAVKSSKAYAYTSVGLYDAFISCWYVKYKTVRIRP
;
A
#
# COMPACT_ATOMS: atom_id res chain seq x y z
N MET A 1 -18.37 -17.03 52.24
CA MET A 1 -18.68 -17.07 50.80
C MET A 1 -19.03 -15.66 50.34
N ILE A 2 -18.06 -14.94 49.79
CA ILE A 2 -18.32 -13.65 49.12
C ILE A 2 -17.99 -13.91 47.65
N SER A 3 -19.05 -14.03 46.85
CA SER A 3 -18.96 -14.22 45.41
C SER A 3 -18.56 -12.90 44.76
N CYS A 4 -17.43 -12.88 44.06
CA CYS A 4 -17.05 -11.78 43.19
C CYS A 4 -17.74 -11.95 41.83
N ASN A 5 -18.81 -11.18 41.61
CA ASN A 5 -19.30 -10.89 40.27
C ASN A 5 -18.27 -10.01 39.55
N SER A 6 -17.40 -10.63 38.77
CA SER A 6 -16.63 -9.91 37.77
C SER A 6 -17.53 -9.67 36.55
N ASN A 7 -18.18 -8.51 36.52
CA ASN A 7 -18.65 -7.92 35.27
C ASN A 7 -17.41 -7.68 34.39
N LYS A 8 -17.05 -8.66 33.57
CA LYS A 8 -16.20 -8.43 32.41
C LYS A 8 -16.97 -7.51 31.48
N SER A 9 -16.71 -6.21 31.60
CA SER A 9 -16.93 -5.28 30.51
C SER A 9 -16.11 -5.80 29.33
N THR A 10 -16.77 -6.51 28.41
CA THR A 10 -16.26 -6.74 27.07
C THR A 10 -16.16 -5.35 26.45
N SER A 11 -14.95 -4.76 26.51
CA SER A 11 -14.69 -3.49 25.85
C SER A 11 -15.03 -3.64 24.38
N THR A 12 -16.20 -3.12 24.00
CA THR A 12 -16.69 -3.12 22.63
C THR A 12 -15.67 -2.32 21.85
N LEU A 13 -14.84 -2.98 21.02
CA LEU A 13 -13.88 -2.28 20.18
C LEU A 13 -14.68 -1.31 19.31
N SER A 14 -14.34 -0.02 19.39
CA SER A 14 -15.03 1.00 18.60
C SER A 14 -14.84 0.72 17.12
N ASN A 15 -15.93 0.73 16.34
CA ASN A 15 -15.88 0.67 14.87
C ASN A 15 -14.94 1.72 14.28
N GLN A 16 -14.71 2.83 15.00
CA GLN A 16 -13.76 3.87 14.62
C GLN A 16 -12.32 3.36 14.46
N GLU A 17 -11.90 2.39 15.29
CA GLU A 17 -10.55 1.84 15.22
C GLU A 17 -10.38 0.77 14.13
N LEU A 18 -11.47 0.20 13.62
CA LEU A 18 -11.41 -0.92 12.67
C LEU A 18 -10.54 -0.62 11.44
N PRO A 19 -10.70 0.52 10.71
CA PRO A 19 -9.85 0.79 9.55
C PRO A 19 -8.36 0.86 9.91
N HIS A 20 -8.05 1.41 11.09
CA HIS A 20 -6.67 1.54 11.56
C HIS A 20 -6.06 0.18 11.90
N GLN A 21 -6.83 -0.72 12.51
CA GLN A 21 -6.41 -2.09 12.83
C GLN A 21 -6.12 -2.90 11.56
N LEU A 22 -7.04 -2.86 10.59
CA LEU A 22 -6.89 -3.56 9.30
C LEU A 22 -5.67 -3.08 8.52
N VAL A 23 -5.52 -1.76 8.35
CA VAL A 23 -4.39 -1.19 7.60
C VAL A 23 -3.07 -1.46 8.32
N LYS A 24 -3.01 -1.34 9.66
CA LYS A 24 -1.79 -1.67 10.41
C LYS A 24 -1.41 -3.15 10.21
N LYS A 25 -2.37 -4.08 10.31
CA LYS A 25 -2.08 -5.50 10.08
C LYS A 25 -1.54 -5.75 8.67
N LEU A 26 -2.12 -5.10 7.66
CA LEU A 26 -1.64 -5.19 6.29
C LEU A 26 -0.22 -4.65 6.14
N THR A 27 0.12 -3.55 6.81
CA THR A 27 1.49 -3.03 6.84
C THR A 27 2.46 -4.04 7.46
N ASP A 28 2.10 -4.64 8.60
CA ASP A 28 2.94 -5.66 9.25
C ASP A 28 3.20 -6.85 8.29
N ILE A 29 2.17 -7.30 7.57
CA ILE A 29 2.29 -8.37 6.56
C ILE A 29 3.16 -7.94 5.38
N ILE A 30 2.99 -6.71 4.86
CA ILE A 30 3.80 -6.20 3.74
C ILE A 30 5.29 -6.20 4.07
N VAL A 31 5.64 -5.86 5.32
CA VAL A 31 7.02 -5.88 5.81
C VAL A 31 7.54 -7.31 5.94
N VAL A 32 6.72 -8.24 6.45
CA VAL A 32 7.11 -9.65 6.61
C VAL A 32 7.28 -10.35 5.25
N ASP A 33 6.40 -10.06 4.29
CA ASP A 33 6.40 -10.65 2.95
C ASP A 33 7.41 -9.96 2.00
N ILE A 34 8.10 -8.90 2.46
CA ILE A 34 9.17 -8.17 1.76
C ILE A 34 8.71 -7.63 0.39
N PHE A 35 7.52 -7.01 0.35
CA PHE A 35 7.03 -6.40 -0.90
C PHE A 35 7.78 -5.12 -1.26
N THR A 36 8.10 -4.97 -2.55
CA THR A 36 8.70 -3.75 -3.10
C THR A 36 7.74 -2.55 -2.95
N PRO A 37 8.23 -1.29 -2.89
CA PRO A 37 7.37 -0.12 -2.78
C PRO A 37 6.23 -0.03 -3.81
N PRO A 38 6.45 -0.30 -5.11
CA PRO A 38 5.36 -0.29 -6.09
C PRO A 38 4.31 -1.37 -5.80
N VAL A 39 4.74 -2.59 -5.50
CA VAL A 39 3.83 -3.69 -5.21
C VAL A 39 3.04 -3.44 -3.92
N ALA A 40 3.69 -2.90 -2.89
CA ALA A 40 3.02 -2.49 -1.66
C ALA A 40 1.90 -1.45 -1.93
N SER A 41 2.13 -0.49 -2.82
CA SER A 41 1.09 0.50 -3.18
C SER A 41 -0.15 -0.16 -3.82
N ARG A 42 0.04 -1.17 -4.67
CA ARG A 42 -1.05 -1.97 -5.27
C ARG A 42 -1.85 -2.71 -4.20
N ILE A 43 -1.16 -3.29 -3.22
CA ILE A 43 -1.78 -4.01 -2.10
C ILE A 43 -2.64 -3.05 -1.28
N TYR A 44 -2.07 -1.91 -0.84
CA TYR A 44 -2.82 -0.90 -0.08
C TYR A 44 -4.05 -0.39 -0.82
N ALA A 45 -3.94 -0.08 -2.12
CA ALA A 45 -5.04 0.47 -2.91
C ALA A 45 -6.23 -0.48 -2.98
N ASN A 46 -5.99 -1.73 -3.38
CA ASN A 46 -7.08 -2.69 -3.57
C ASN A 46 -7.72 -3.09 -2.23
N CYS A 47 -6.93 -3.31 -1.17
CA CYS A 47 -7.47 -3.64 0.16
C CYS A 47 -8.26 -2.46 0.75
N SER A 48 -7.74 -1.23 0.65
CA SER A 48 -8.43 -0.04 1.20
C SER A 48 -9.74 0.26 0.46
N LEU A 49 -9.78 0.07 -0.87
CA LEU A 49 -11.00 0.19 -1.65
C LEU A 49 -12.02 -0.89 -1.25
N ALA A 50 -11.60 -2.14 -1.08
CA ALA A 50 -12.48 -3.23 -0.64
C ALA A 50 -13.12 -2.92 0.73
N MET A 51 -12.31 -2.45 1.69
CA MET A 51 -12.79 -2.01 3.01
C MET A 51 -13.81 -0.87 2.89
N TYR A 52 -13.46 0.21 2.16
CA TYR A 52 -14.34 1.36 2.03
C TYR A 52 -15.68 0.99 1.35
N GLU A 53 -15.64 0.22 0.25
CA GLU A 53 -16.86 -0.12 -0.50
C GLU A 53 -17.82 -1.02 0.29
N ALA A 54 -17.31 -1.85 1.20
CA ALA A 54 -18.13 -2.61 2.12
C ALA A 54 -18.62 -1.76 3.31
N LEU A 55 -17.77 -0.89 3.86
CA LEU A 55 -18.05 -0.12 5.08
C LEU A 55 -18.94 1.11 4.83
N ARG A 56 -18.91 1.69 3.62
CA ARG A 56 -19.54 2.98 3.32
C ARG A 56 -21.02 3.05 3.67
N PHE A 57 -21.72 1.92 3.71
CA PHE A 57 -23.15 1.87 4.03
C PHE A 57 -23.49 2.09 5.51
N GLU A 58 -22.49 2.19 6.41
CA GLU A 58 -22.70 2.77 7.75
C GLU A 58 -23.14 4.25 7.66
N ASP A 59 -22.75 4.95 6.59
CA ASP A 59 -23.22 6.29 6.26
C ASP A 59 -24.03 6.28 4.96
N LYS A 60 -25.34 6.52 5.08
CA LYS A 60 -26.28 6.50 3.94
C LYS A 60 -25.95 7.50 2.83
N ASN A 61 -25.15 8.53 3.13
CA ASN A 61 -24.76 9.56 2.16
C ASN A 61 -23.46 9.23 1.42
N SER A 62 -22.76 8.15 1.81
CA SER A 62 -21.48 7.82 1.22
C SER A 62 -21.61 7.09 -0.13
N THR A 63 -20.90 7.59 -1.14
CA THR A 63 -20.93 7.10 -2.52
C THR A 63 -19.76 6.16 -2.82
N SER A 64 -19.92 5.30 -3.83
CA SER A 64 -18.82 4.44 -4.29
C SER A 64 -17.69 5.26 -4.92
N ILE A 65 -16.46 5.04 -4.44
CA ILE A 65 -15.24 5.61 -5.03
C ILE A 65 -14.90 4.86 -6.32
N THR A 66 -15.03 3.53 -6.32
CA THR A 66 -14.63 2.71 -7.47
C THR A 66 -15.46 2.98 -8.72
N SER A 67 -16.67 3.53 -8.58
CA SER A 67 -17.49 4.03 -9.69
C SER A 67 -16.82 5.11 -10.56
N LYS A 68 -15.76 5.74 -10.05
CA LYS A 68 -14.95 6.76 -10.74
C LYS A 68 -13.55 6.27 -11.12
N LEU A 69 -13.23 5.01 -10.83
CA LEU A 69 -11.91 4.42 -11.09
C LEU A 69 -11.98 3.39 -12.22
N LYS A 70 -10.85 3.19 -12.89
CA LYS A 70 -10.71 2.23 -13.98
C LYS A 70 -10.63 0.79 -13.48
N GLY A 71 -11.23 -0.10 -14.26
CA GLY A 71 -11.09 -1.55 -14.10
C GLY A 71 -11.99 -2.19 -13.05
N PHE A 72 -12.92 -1.44 -12.45
CA PHE A 72 -13.91 -1.99 -11.52
C PHE A 72 -15.26 -2.16 -12.22
N ASP A 73 -15.87 -3.33 -12.02
CA ASP A 73 -17.30 -3.50 -12.26
C ASP A 73 -18.11 -2.72 -11.20
N PRO A 74 -19.40 -2.46 -11.44
CA PRO A 74 -20.27 -1.88 -10.42
C PRO A 74 -20.21 -2.66 -9.10
N MET A 75 -19.96 -1.95 -8.00
CA MET A 75 -19.92 -2.57 -6.67
C MET A 75 -21.31 -3.09 -6.26
N PRO A 76 -21.37 -4.24 -5.56
CA PRO A 76 -22.64 -4.76 -5.08
C PRO A 76 -23.27 -3.80 -4.07
N ILE A 77 -24.60 -3.77 -4.05
CA ILE A 77 -25.38 -3.06 -3.03
C ILE A 77 -26.00 -4.05 -2.03
N PRO A 78 -26.25 -3.63 -0.77
CA PRO A 78 -27.01 -4.40 0.21
C PRO A 78 -28.38 -4.79 -0.32
N LEU A 79 -28.82 -6.01 -0.02
CA LEU A 79 -30.16 -6.45 -0.40
C LEU A 79 -31.20 -5.80 0.51
N GLU A 80 -32.36 -5.46 -0.05
CA GLU A 80 -33.48 -4.96 0.74
C GLU A 80 -33.92 -5.99 1.78
N LYS A 81 -34.36 -5.50 2.94
CA LYS A 81 -34.89 -6.32 4.05
C LYS A 81 -33.89 -7.32 4.66
N VAL A 82 -32.60 -7.20 4.34
CA VAL A 82 -31.51 -7.93 5.01
C VAL A 82 -30.77 -6.98 5.95
N THR A 83 -30.47 -7.47 7.14
CA THR A 83 -29.71 -6.71 8.15
C THR A 83 -28.23 -7.07 8.04
N TYR A 84 -27.38 -6.04 8.02
CA TYR A 84 -25.93 -6.19 7.91
C TYR A 84 -25.21 -5.47 9.05
N ASN A 85 -24.08 -6.02 9.47
CA ASN A 85 -23.00 -5.31 10.13
C ASN A 85 -21.92 -5.00 9.08
N TYR A 86 -21.81 -3.73 8.69
CA TYR A 86 -20.87 -3.31 7.66
C TYR A 86 -19.40 -3.33 8.10
N SER A 87 -19.13 -3.33 9.41
CA SER A 87 -17.80 -3.58 9.95
C SER A 87 -17.36 -5.03 9.69
N ILE A 88 -18.23 -6.02 9.88
CA ILE A 88 -17.95 -7.43 9.51
C ILE A 88 -17.79 -7.57 7.99
N ALA A 89 -18.65 -6.92 7.21
CA ALA A 89 -18.52 -6.92 5.76
C ALA A 89 -17.17 -6.32 5.30
N ALA A 90 -16.71 -5.24 5.95
CA ALA A 90 -15.43 -4.62 5.67
C ALA A 90 -14.23 -5.50 6.05
N ILE A 91 -14.30 -6.20 7.19
CA ILE A 91 -13.29 -7.20 7.59
C ILE A 91 -13.19 -8.29 6.51
N GLN A 92 -14.32 -8.85 6.09
CA GLN A 92 -14.34 -9.86 5.03
C GLN A 92 -13.76 -9.31 3.72
N ALA A 93 -14.27 -8.18 3.23
CA ALA A 93 -13.85 -7.62 1.96
C ALA A 93 -12.34 -7.30 1.93
N PHE A 94 -11.82 -6.72 3.00
CA PHE A 94 -10.41 -6.38 3.16
C PHE A 94 -9.53 -7.63 3.23
N CYS A 95 -9.84 -8.57 4.11
CA CYS A 95 -9.01 -9.75 4.35
C CYS A 95 -9.01 -10.70 3.14
N GLU A 96 -10.14 -10.93 2.47
CA GLU A 96 -10.18 -11.73 1.25
C GLU A 96 -9.40 -11.09 0.10
N THR A 97 -9.43 -9.77 -0.01
CA THR A 97 -8.60 -9.04 -0.97
C THR A 97 -7.13 -9.20 -0.61
N ALA A 98 -6.76 -9.02 0.66
CA ALA A 98 -5.38 -9.14 1.14
C ALA A 98 -4.81 -10.54 0.86
N LYS A 99 -5.55 -11.61 1.16
CA LYS A 99 -5.14 -13.00 0.87
C LYS A 99 -4.83 -13.26 -0.61
N LYS A 100 -5.43 -12.52 -1.54
CA LYS A 100 -5.15 -12.63 -2.99
C LYS A 100 -3.91 -11.89 -3.45
N VAL A 101 -3.40 -10.94 -2.66
CA VAL A 101 -2.31 -10.03 -3.06
C VAL A 101 -1.08 -10.11 -2.16
N THR A 102 -1.11 -10.94 -1.11
CA THR A 102 0.02 -11.20 -0.19
C THR A 102 0.35 -12.69 -0.12
N PHE A 103 1.44 -13.07 0.54
CA PHE A 103 1.85 -14.48 0.73
C PHE A 103 1.36 -15.07 2.06
N SER A 104 1.18 -14.23 3.09
CA SER A 104 0.78 -14.64 4.44
C SER A 104 -0.72 -14.91 4.63
N ALA A 105 -1.35 -15.65 3.70
CA ALA A 105 -2.79 -15.91 3.74
C ALA A 105 -3.30 -16.63 5.00
N PRO A 106 -2.60 -17.63 5.58
CA PRO A 106 -3.04 -18.26 6.83
C PRO A 106 -3.10 -17.29 8.02
N GLU A 107 -2.14 -16.37 8.12
CA GLU A 107 -2.12 -15.35 9.17
C GLU A 107 -3.26 -14.35 9.03
N ILE A 108 -3.61 -13.99 7.79
CA ILE A 108 -4.75 -13.11 7.49
C ILE A 108 -6.06 -13.81 7.85
N SER A 109 -6.24 -15.09 7.52
CA SER A 109 -7.44 -15.85 7.87
C SER A 109 -7.63 -15.92 9.39
N ALA A 110 -6.57 -16.23 10.15
CA ALA A 110 -6.65 -16.27 11.61
C ALA A 110 -7.03 -14.90 12.21
N TYR A 111 -6.50 -13.82 11.64
CA TYR A 111 -6.84 -12.46 12.05
C TYR A 111 -8.29 -12.08 11.70
N GLN A 112 -8.75 -12.43 10.49
CA GLN A 112 -10.12 -12.26 10.01
C GLN A 112 -11.11 -12.95 10.93
N ASP A 113 -10.91 -14.23 11.23
CA ASP A 113 -11.77 -15.02 12.11
C ASP A 113 -11.83 -14.41 13.51
N SER A 114 -10.69 -13.97 14.04
CA SER A 114 -10.63 -13.30 15.35
C SER A 114 -11.42 -11.99 15.36
N LEU A 115 -11.31 -11.16 14.33
CA LEU A 115 -12.06 -9.90 14.26
C LEU A 115 -13.57 -10.16 14.08
N ILE A 116 -13.97 -11.07 13.19
CA ILE A 116 -15.39 -11.40 12.99
C ILE A 116 -16.01 -11.89 14.30
N LYS A 117 -15.30 -12.75 15.05
CA LYS A 117 -15.75 -13.20 16.37
C LYS A 117 -15.96 -12.05 17.37
N ILE A 118 -15.07 -11.06 17.37
CA ILE A 118 -15.17 -9.90 18.28
C ILE A 118 -16.32 -8.98 17.87
N TYR A 119 -16.40 -8.61 16.59
CA TYR A 119 -17.42 -7.68 16.09
C TYR A 119 -18.82 -8.33 15.98
N GLY A 120 -18.90 -9.65 15.99
CA GLY A 120 -20.14 -10.43 15.97
C GLY A 120 -20.59 -10.99 17.32
N ALA A 121 -19.88 -10.73 18.42
CA ALA A 121 -20.08 -11.42 19.71
C ALA A 121 -21.53 -11.39 20.23
N ASP A 122 -22.24 -10.27 20.05
CA ASP A 122 -23.61 -10.06 20.52
C ASP A 122 -24.64 -10.03 19.36
N MET A 123 -24.27 -10.58 18.19
CA MET A 123 -25.09 -10.55 16.98
C MET A 123 -25.71 -11.91 16.68
N LYS A 124 -26.90 -11.88 16.06
CA LYS A 124 -27.50 -13.10 15.52
C LYS A 124 -26.65 -13.63 14.35
N GLN A 125 -26.56 -14.95 14.24
CA GLN A 125 -25.74 -15.61 13.23
C GLN A 125 -26.16 -15.23 11.79
N ASP A 126 -27.45 -15.04 11.54
CA ASP A 126 -27.97 -14.61 10.23
C ASP A 126 -27.44 -13.24 9.80
N VAL A 127 -27.26 -12.31 10.74
CA VAL A 127 -26.64 -11.00 10.49
C VAL A 127 -25.15 -11.16 10.19
N ILE A 128 -24.44 -12.01 10.93
CA ILE A 128 -23.01 -12.28 10.70
C ILE A 128 -22.82 -12.89 9.31
N ASP A 129 -23.58 -13.94 8.97
CA ASP A 129 -23.51 -14.66 7.70
C ASP A 129 -23.84 -13.73 6.52
N SER A 130 -24.89 -12.92 6.65
CA SER A 130 -25.27 -11.94 5.63
C SER A 130 -24.18 -10.88 5.43
N SER A 131 -23.50 -10.45 6.50
CA SER A 131 -22.42 -9.47 6.46
C SER A 131 -21.16 -10.04 5.78
N ILE A 132 -20.80 -11.27 6.11
CA ILE A 132 -19.72 -12.02 5.45
C ILE A 132 -20.04 -12.17 3.97
N ALA A 133 -21.24 -12.65 3.62
CA ALA A 133 -21.65 -12.81 2.23
C ALA A 133 -21.60 -11.49 1.45
N PHE A 134 -22.00 -10.37 2.06
CA PHE A 134 -21.90 -9.07 1.42
C PHE A 134 -20.43 -8.63 1.20
N GLY A 135 -19.59 -8.75 2.23
CA GLY A 135 -18.16 -8.45 2.11
C GLY A 135 -17.44 -9.31 1.08
N GLN A 136 -17.82 -10.59 0.96
CA GLN A 136 -17.30 -11.48 -0.07
C GLN A 136 -17.64 -10.98 -1.49
N ARG A 137 -18.89 -10.55 -1.74
CA ARG A 137 -19.27 -9.99 -3.05
C ARG A 137 -18.44 -8.75 -3.41
N VAL A 138 -18.09 -7.91 -2.42
CA VAL A 138 -17.20 -6.76 -2.64
C VAL A 138 -15.78 -7.23 -2.99
N ALA A 139 -15.23 -8.19 -2.24
CA ALA A 139 -13.92 -8.78 -2.53
C ALA A 139 -13.86 -9.41 -3.93
N ASP A 140 -14.94 -10.05 -4.39
CA ASP A 140 -15.00 -10.68 -5.71
C ASP A 140 -14.90 -9.66 -6.86
N VAL A 141 -15.52 -8.48 -6.71
CA VAL A 141 -15.36 -7.38 -7.68
C VAL A 141 -13.92 -6.89 -7.73
N VAL A 142 -13.28 -6.71 -6.56
CA VAL A 142 -11.88 -6.32 -6.49
C VAL A 142 -10.95 -7.40 -7.07
N ALA A 143 -11.23 -8.68 -6.78
CA ALA A 143 -10.50 -9.82 -7.33
C ALA A 143 -10.59 -9.88 -8.86
N LYS A 144 -11.75 -9.54 -9.44
CA LYS A 144 -11.91 -9.47 -10.90
C LYS A 144 -11.05 -8.37 -11.51
N ARG A 145 -10.92 -7.20 -10.86
CA ARG A 145 -9.96 -6.17 -11.28
C ARG A 145 -8.52 -6.67 -11.18
N LEU A 146 -8.14 -7.26 -10.04
CA LEU A 146 -6.80 -7.79 -9.82
C LEU A 146 -6.39 -8.85 -10.85
N GLY A 147 -7.36 -9.55 -11.46
CA GLY A 147 -7.12 -10.49 -12.55
C GLY A 147 -6.89 -9.86 -13.92
N LYS A 148 -7.06 -8.53 -14.06
CA LYS A 148 -7.01 -7.80 -15.33
C LYS A 148 -6.12 -6.54 -15.27
N ASP A 149 -5.39 -6.33 -14.17
CA ASP A 149 -4.61 -5.12 -13.96
C ASP A 149 -3.17 -5.18 -14.51
N ASN A 150 -2.88 -6.20 -15.31
CA ASN A 150 -1.59 -6.48 -15.96
C ASN A 150 -0.47 -6.94 -15.00
N TYR A 151 -0.74 -7.13 -13.71
CA TYR A 151 0.29 -7.53 -12.74
C TYR A 151 0.94 -8.88 -13.08
N LYS A 152 0.13 -9.89 -13.41
CA LYS A 152 0.61 -11.26 -13.68
C LYS A 152 1.48 -11.30 -14.92
N GLU A 153 1.07 -10.59 -15.95
CA GLU A 153 1.74 -10.45 -17.24
C GLU A 153 3.12 -9.82 -17.05
N THR A 154 3.23 -8.77 -16.21
CA THR A 154 4.54 -8.14 -15.92
C THR A 154 5.54 -9.06 -15.25
N ARG A 155 5.10 -10.11 -14.52
CA ARG A 155 6.01 -11.08 -13.89
C ARG A 155 6.73 -11.97 -14.90
N GLY A 156 6.19 -12.12 -16.10
CA GLY A 156 6.75 -12.93 -17.18
C GLY A 156 7.54 -12.12 -18.22
N MET A 157 7.69 -10.81 -18.03
CA MET A 157 8.43 -9.96 -18.98
C MET A 157 9.95 -10.06 -18.76
N GLU A 158 10.72 -9.76 -19.82
CA GLU A 158 12.18 -9.84 -19.82
C GLU A 158 12.82 -8.95 -18.76
N ARG A 159 13.94 -9.39 -18.16
CA ARG A 159 14.66 -8.55 -17.21
C ARG A 159 15.14 -7.24 -17.84
N PHE A 160 15.28 -6.22 -17.02
CA PHE A 160 15.85 -4.95 -17.45
C PHE A 160 17.31 -5.13 -17.88
N GLU A 161 17.63 -4.71 -19.10
CA GLU A 161 18.99 -4.78 -19.65
C GLU A 161 19.88 -3.67 -19.09
N VAL A 162 20.92 -4.06 -18.36
CA VAL A 162 21.96 -3.16 -17.84
C VAL A 162 23.05 -2.97 -18.88
N LYS A 163 23.32 -1.71 -19.25
CA LYS A 163 24.35 -1.34 -20.25
C LYS A 163 25.50 -0.61 -19.58
N THR A 164 26.51 -1.36 -19.12
CA THR A 164 27.64 -0.83 -18.34
C THR A 164 28.58 0.08 -19.15
N THR A 165 28.53 0.02 -20.48
CA THR A 165 29.34 0.88 -21.36
C THR A 165 28.74 2.29 -21.55
N ASP A 166 27.47 2.50 -21.19
CA ASP A 166 26.79 3.79 -21.28
C ASP A 166 26.78 4.46 -19.90
N GLN A 167 27.64 5.46 -19.73
CA GLN A 167 27.82 6.17 -18.46
C GLN A 167 26.62 7.03 -18.04
N THR A 168 25.66 7.26 -18.94
CA THR A 168 24.45 8.03 -18.63
C THR A 168 23.40 7.19 -17.92
N ARG A 169 23.51 5.86 -18.05
CA ARG A 169 22.47 4.92 -17.65
C ARG A 169 22.68 4.39 -16.23
N TRP A 170 21.56 4.12 -15.57
CA TRP A 170 21.53 3.39 -14.32
C TRP A 170 22.20 2.03 -14.45
N VAL A 171 23.02 1.71 -13.45
CA VAL A 171 23.64 0.40 -13.24
C VAL A 171 23.36 -0.03 -11.80
N PRO A 172 23.35 -1.34 -11.50
CA PRO A 172 23.24 -1.83 -10.14
C PRO A 172 24.35 -1.26 -9.25
N THR A 173 23.98 -0.91 -8.02
CA THR A 173 24.87 -0.27 -7.05
C THR A 173 25.28 -1.24 -5.93
N ALA A 174 26.49 -1.04 -5.39
CA ALA A 174 26.95 -1.74 -4.20
C ALA A 174 25.99 -1.53 -3.01
N PRO A 175 25.98 -2.45 -2.00
CA PRO A 175 26.78 -3.67 -1.92
C PRO A 175 26.20 -4.85 -2.71
N ASP A 176 24.89 -4.87 -2.95
CA ASP A 176 24.19 -6.06 -3.41
C ASP A 176 24.12 -6.19 -4.94
N TYR A 177 24.34 -5.09 -5.69
CA TYR A 177 24.22 -5.05 -7.15
C TYR A 177 22.92 -5.66 -7.67
N ALA A 178 21.81 -5.41 -6.96
CA ALA A 178 20.50 -5.96 -7.27
C ALA A 178 19.94 -5.44 -8.61
N ASP A 179 19.15 -6.30 -9.26
CA ASP A 179 18.41 -5.94 -10.48
C ASP A 179 17.46 -4.75 -10.25
N GLY A 180 17.19 -3.99 -11.32
CA GLY A 180 16.25 -2.87 -11.27
C GLY A 180 14.86 -3.32 -10.84
N LEU A 181 14.30 -2.67 -9.82
CA LEU A 181 12.99 -3.02 -9.27
C LEU A 181 11.85 -2.64 -10.21
N GLU A 182 11.04 -3.63 -10.58
CA GLU A 182 9.75 -3.47 -11.27
C GLU A 182 9.82 -2.69 -12.62
N PRO A 183 10.65 -3.10 -13.59
CA PRO A 183 10.90 -2.35 -14.83
C PRO A 183 9.67 -2.06 -15.69
N TYR A 184 8.62 -2.86 -15.53
CA TYR A 184 7.37 -2.70 -16.27
C TYR A 184 6.21 -2.19 -15.41
N TRP A 185 6.49 -1.59 -14.25
CA TRP A 185 5.42 -1.05 -13.40
C TRP A 185 4.57 0.02 -14.11
N SER A 186 5.15 0.71 -15.10
CA SER A 186 4.43 1.65 -15.97
C SER A 186 3.37 1.00 -16.87
N LYS A 187 3.36 -0.32 -17.00
CA LYS A 187 2.35 -1.08 -17.77
C LYS A 187 1.17 -1.54 -16.92
N MET A 188 1.18 -1.28 -15.62
CA MET A 188 0.06 -1.58 -14.73
C MET A 188 -1.19 -0.79 -15.15
N LEU A 189 -2.38 -1.37 -14.95
CA LEU A 189 -3.64 -0.65 -15.17
C LEU A 189 -3.82 0.43 -14.08
N THR A 190 -3.73 1.70 -14.47
CA THR A 190 -3.98 2.86 -13.59
C THR A 190 -5.40 2.84 -13.02
N MET A 191 -5.62 3.57 -11.92
CA MET A 191 -6.94 3.72 -11.29
C MET A 191 -7.62 5.05 -11.67
N GLY A 192 -6.94 6.17 -11.45
CA GLY A 192 -7.41 7.52 -11.75
C GLY A 192 -6.71 8.18 -12.95
N LEU A 193 -5.42 7.91 -13.15
CA LEU A 193 -4.68 8.47 -14.29
C LEU A 193 -5.18 7.90 -15.63
N ASP A 194 -5.13 8.72 -16.67
CA ASP A 194 -5.38 8.37 -18.06
C ASP A 194 -4.41 7.30 -18.57
N SER A 195 -3.13 7.51 -18.32
CA SER A 195 -2.02 6.62 -18.67
C SER A 195 -0.84 6.85 -17.72
N SER A 196 0.14 5.95 -17.74
CA SER A 196 1.35 6.06 -16.90
C SER A 196 2.23 7.27 -17.24
N ASN A 197 2.04 7.87 -18.41
CA ASN A 197 2.76 9.06 -18.87
C ASN A 197 1.92 10.34 -18.83
N GLN A 198 0.76 10.35 -18.18
CA GLN A 198 -0.09 11.56 -18.10
C GLN A 198 0.64 12.71 -17.42
N ILE A 199 1.46 12.42 -16.41
CA ILE A 199 2.29 13.41 -15.72
C ILE A 199 3.73 13.24 -16.21
N GLU A 200 4.22 14.24 -16.94
CA GLU A 200 5.61 14.28 -17.38
C GLU A 200 6.50 14.88 -16.29
N ALA A 201 7.74 14.40 -16.22
CA ALA A 201 8.75 15.02 -15.37
C ALA A 201 9.27 16.30 -16.03
N ASP A 202 9.58 17.29 -15.21
CA ASP A 202 10.27 18.49 -15.67
C ASP A 202 11.61 18.13 -16.34
N PRO A 203 12.09 18.97 -17.29
CA PRO A 203 13.41 18.80 -17.87
C PRO A 203 14.49 18.70 -16.78
N PHE A 204 15.36 17.71 -16.91
CA PHE A 204 16.50 17.51 -16.01
C PHE A 204 17.82 17.64 -16.78
N PRO A 205 18.93 18.03 -16.12
CA PRO A 205 20.22 18.15 -16.80
C PRO A 205 20.69 16.85 -17.43
N ALA A 206 21.10 16.92 -18.71
CA ALA A 206 21.74 15.81 -19.39
C ALA A 206 23.08 15.46 -18.70
N TYR A 207 23.41 14.17 -18.68
CA TYR A 207 24.69 13.70 -18.14
C TYR A 207 25.88 14.45 -18.76
N SER A 208 26.79 14.91 -17.93
CA SER A 208 28.04 15.54 -18.37
C SER A 208 29.09 15.51 -17.27
N ALA A 209 30.32 15.11 -17.64
CA ALA A 209 31.47 15.16 -16.75
C ALA A 209 32.14 16.56 -16.72
N ASP A 210 31.70 17.51 -17.54
CA ASP A 210 32.18 18.89 -17.50
C ASP A 210 31.79 19.53 -16.16
N LYS A 211 32.79 20.02 -15.42
CA LYS A 211 32.65 20.69 -14.13
C LYS A 211 31.73 21.91 -14.17
N ASN A 212 31.56 22.53 -15.33
CA ASN A 212 30.71 23.70 -15.52
C ASN A 212 29.24 23.34 -15.84
N SER A 213 28.96 22.08 -16.20
CA SER A 213 27.63 21.62 -16.57
C SER A 213 26.66 21.60 -15.39
N ALA A 214 25.36 21.72 -15.68
CA ALA A 214 24.32 21.64 -14.66
C ALA A 214 24.30 20.27 -13.95
N PHE A 215 24.51 19.17 -14.69
CA PHE A 215 24.59 17.82 -14.11
C PHE A 215 25.73 17.68 -13.10
N TYR A 216 26.93 18.17 -13.45
CA TYR A 216 28.08 18.09 -12.55
C TYR A 216 27.86 18.90 -11.27
N LYS A 217 27.19 20.06 -11.37
CA LYS A 217 26.83 20.88 -10.20
C LYS A 217 25.87 20.15 -9.27
N GLU A 218 24.80 19.53 -9.80
CA GLU A 218 23.87 18.70 -9.01
C GLU A 218 24.58 17.51 -8.35
N MET A 219 25.45 16.80 -9.08
CA MET A 219 26.23 15.69 -8.52
C MET A 219 27.18 16.17 -7.41
N LYS A 220 27.88 17.28 -7.64
CA LYS A 220 28.84 17.85 -6.69
C LYS A 220 28.14 18.34 -5.42
N GLU A 221 26.93 18.88 -5.52
CA GLU A 221 26.10 19.23 -4.38
C GLU A 221 25.81 18.00 -3.51
N VAL A 222 25.35 16.89 -4.11
CA VAL A 222 25.10 15.63 -3.37
C VAL A 222 26.37 15.13 -2.69
N TYR A 223 27.51 15.17 -3.38
CA TYR A 223 28.80 14.80 -2.82
C TYR A 223 29.19 15.68 -1.62
N ASP A 224 29.07 17.00 -1.75
CA ASP A 224 29.44 17.94 -0.69
C ASP A 224 28.53 17.82 0.54
N ILE A 225 27.23 17.60 0.33
CA ILE A 225 26.29 17.30 1.41
C ILE A 225 26.73 16.03 2.13
N SER A 226 27.03 14.94 1.40
CA SER A 226 27.43 13.66 2.01
C SER A 226 28.69 13.75 2.88
N LYS A 227 29.57 14.73 2.62
CA LYS A 227 30.81 14.96 3.39
C LYS A 227 30.60 15.79 4.64
N ASN A 228 29.52 16.55 4.72
CA ASN A 228 29.29 17.56 5.76
C ASN A 228 27.88 17.49 6.38
N MET A 229 27.26 16.30 6.40
CA MET A 229 25.92 16.14 6.96
C MET A 229 25.89 16.45 8.45
N THR A 230 24.90 17.22 8.89
CA THR A 230 24.59 17.39 10.31
C THR A 230 23.85 16.17 10.86
N ASP A 231 23.87 15.98 12.17
CA ASP A 231 23.12 14.89 12.82
C ASP A 231 21.61 14.97 12.49
N GLU A 232 21.04 16.18 12.45
CA GLU A 232 19.65 16.39 12.05
C GLU A 232 19.38 15.94 10.61
N GLN A 233 20.28 16.23 9.66
CA GLN A 233 20.14 15.77 8.27
C GLN A 233 20.21 14.25 8.16
N VAL A 234 21.08 13.61 8.96
CA VAL A 234 21.17 12.15 9.04
C VAL A 234 19.86 11.57 9.60
N ASP A 235 19.33 12.14 10.67
CA ASP A 235 18.07 11.69 11.27
C ASP A 235 16.90 11.83 10.31
N ILE A 236 16.81 12.96 9.58
CA ILE A 236 15.79 13.18 8.55
C ILE A 236 15.93 12.13 7.42
N ALA A 237 17.15 11.86 6.96
CA ALA A 237 17.39 10.87 5.90
C ALA A 237 17.01 9.46 6.36
N LEU A 238 17.37 9.07 7.58
CA LEU A 238 17.03 7.75 8.14
C LEU A 238 15.53 7.60 8.41
N PHE A 239 14.85 8.69 8.79
CA PHE A 239 13.41 8.71 9.02
C PHE A 239 12.61 8.48 7.72
N TRP A 240 13.10 8.99 6.59
CA TRP A 240 12.45 8.87 5.27
C TRP A 240 13.05 7.80 4.36
N ASP A 241 14.07 7.06 4.80
CA ASP A 241 14.75 6.03 3.99
C ASP A 241 13.75 4.99 3.46
N ASP A 242 12.85 4.50 4.33
CA ASP A 242 11.72 3.63 3.99
C ASP A 242 12.08 2.52 2.97
N ASN A 243 13.32 2.02 3.05
CA ASN A 243 13.86 1.06 2.12
C ASN A 243 13.84 -0.33 2.76
N PRO A 244 12.91 -1.22 2.35
CA PRO A 244 12.83 -2.57 2.92
C PRO A 244 14.01 -3.47 2.50
N PHE A 245 14.88 -3.00 1.60
CA PHE A 245 16.01 -3.76 1.06
C PHE A 245 17.37 -3.32 1.62
N VAL A 246 17.40 -2.62 2.75
CA VAL A 246 18.69 -2.31 3.42
C VAL A 246 19.28 -3.61 3.97
N SER A 247 20.19 -4.21 3.20
CA SER A 247 21.01 -5.34 3.61
C SER A 247 22.16 -4.86 4.48
N LYS A 248 22.26 -5.40 5.69
CA LYS A 248 23.44 -5.28 6.54
C LYS A 248 24.32 -6.50 6.37
N HIS A 249 25.59 -6.24 6.12
CA HIS A 249 26.64 -7.24 5.94
C HIS A 249 27.49 -7.29 7.21
N LYS A 250 27.57 -8.44 7.88
CA LYS A 250 28.53 -8.69 8.98
C LYS A 250 29.30 -9.97 8.70
N GLY A 251 30.48 -9.84 8.12
CA GLY A 251 31.22 -10.99 7.57
C GLY A 251 30.46 -11.61 6.38
N HIS A 252 30.27 -12.93 6.38
CA HIS A 252 29.50 -13.64 5.34
C HIS A 252 27.98 -13.65 5.57
N VAL A 253 27.50 -13.02 6.66
CA VAL A 253 26.07 -12.99 6.98
C VAL A 253 25.46 -11.70 6.45
N MET A 254 24.43 -11.86 5.61
CA MET A 254 23.56 -10.78 5.17
C MET A 254 22.22 -10.88 5.90
N PHE A 255 21.75 -9.77 6.47
CA PHE A 255 20.43 -9.68 7.08
C PHE A 255 19.76 -8.35 6.72
N GLN A 256 18.43 -8.34 6.61
CA GLN A 256 17.66 -7.16 6.22
C GLN A 256 17.00 -6.53 7.45
N ASP A 257 17.10 -5.20 7.58
CA ASP A 257 16.30 -4.48 8.56
C ASP A 257 14.82 -4.49 8.11
N LYS A 258 13.91 -4.87 9.00
CA LYS A 258 12.47 -4.80 8.73
C LYS A 258 12.02 -3.34 8.74
N LYS A 259 11.90 -2.73 7.55
CA LYS A 259 11.44 -1.34 7.37
C LYS A 259 10.14 -1.29 6.56
N MET A 260 9.34 -0.26 6.82
CA MET A 260 8.19 0.05 5.98
C MET A 260 8.63 0.64 4.64
N THR A 261 7.77 0.56 3.62
CA THR A 261 7.95 1.28 2.35
C THR A 261 7.40 2.71 2.47
N PRO A 262 7.72 3.64 1.55
CA PRO A 262 7.16 4.99 1.59
C PRO A 262 5.62 4.98 1.55
N GLY A 263 5.05 4.01 0.81
CA GLY A 263 3.60 3.79 0.81
C GLY A 263 3.07 3.46 2.21
N GLY A 264 3.74 2.58 2.96
CA GLY A 264 3.38 2.26 4.34
C GLY A 264 3.47 3.47 5.28
N HIS A 265 4.50 4.29 5.13
CA HIS A 265 4.66 5.51 5.92
C HIS A 265 3.50 6.49 5.69
N TRP A 266 3.13 6.76 4.44
CA TRP A 266 1.98 7.64 4.12
C TRP A 266 0.63 7.07 4.62
N MET A 267 0.49 5.74 4.67
CA MET A 267 -0.68 5.11 5.31
C MET A 267 -0.66 5.31 6.84
N ALA A 268 0.51 5.28 7.49
CA ALA A 268 0.64 5.59 8.92
C ALA A 268 0.33 7.07 9.21
N ILE A 269 0.78 8.01 8.36
CA ILE A 269 0.42 9.42 8.44
C ILE A 269 -1.10 9.60 8.30
N THR A 270 -1.73 8.89 7.35
CA THR A 270 -3.20 8.90 7.19
C THR A 270 -3.90 8.45 8.47
N ALA A 271 -3.40 7.38 9.12
CA ALA A 271 -3.93 6.92 10.40
C ALA A 271 -3.88 8.03 11.46
N LYS A 272 -2.73 8.70 11.59
CA LYS A 272 -2.54 9.79 12.55
C LYS A 272 -3.47 10.97 12.28
N ALA A 273 -3.60 11.40 11.01
CA ALA A 273 -4.49 12.49 10.62
C ALA A 273 -5.96 12.17 10.92
N CYS A 274 -6.41 10.95 10.60
CA CYS A 274 -7.77 10.49 10.92
C CYS A 274 -8.04 10.54 12.43
N LYS A 275 -7.10 10.02 13.25
CA LYS A 275 -7.19 10.04 14.72
C LYS A 275 -7.23 11.47 15.28
N MET A 276 -6.35 12.35 14.82
CA MET A 276 -6.33 13.76 15.22
C MET A 276 -7.64 14.49 14.87
N SER A 277 -8.29 14.10 13.78
CA SER A 277 -9.57 14.67 13.35
C SER A 277 -10.80 13.99 13.97
N ASN A 278 -10.62 13.00 14.86
CA ASN A 278 -11.69 12.13 15.37
C ASN A 278 -12.58 11.58 14.25
N ALA A 279 -11.99 11.19 13.12
CA ALA A 279 -12.72 10.66 11.98
C ALA A 279 -13.42 9.34 12.35
N ASN A 280 -14.69 9.19 11.95
CA ASN A 280 -15.43 7.93 12.09
C ASN A 280 -14.92 6.87 11.10
N ALA A 281 -15.41 5.64 11.22
CA ALA A 281 -14.93 4.50 10.44
C ALA A 281 -15.06 4.70 8.90
N VAL A 282 -16.18 5.25 8.44
CA VAL A 282 -16.40 5.56 7.02
C VAL A 282 -15.44 6.65 6.52
N LYS A 283 -15.26 7.73 7.29
CA LYS A 283 -14.32 8.81 6.94
C LYS A 283 -12.88 8.31 6.92
N SER A 284 -12.48 7.49 7.89
CA SER A 284 -11.15 6.89 7.96
C SER A 284 -10.88 5.93 6.80
N SER A 285 -11.81 5.03 6.50
CA SER A 285 -11.69 4.11 5.34
C SER A 285 -11.65 4.87 4.01
N LYS A 286 -12.43 5.95 3.87
CA LYS A 286 -12.40 6.84 2.71
C LYS A 286 -11.04 7.52 2.53
N ALA A 287 -10.45 8.02 3.62
CA ALA A 287 -9.12 8.62 3.60
C ALA A 287 -8.06 7.61 3.16
N TYR A 288 -8.08 6.39 3.71
CA TYR A 288 -7.19 5.32 3.28
C TYR A 288 -7.36 4.96 1.79
N ALA A 289 -8.59 4.85 1.31
CA ALA A 289 -8.88 4.58 -0.10
C ALA A 289 -8.29 5.66 -1.00
N TYR A 290 -8.53 6.94 -0.73
CA TYR A 290 -7.97 8.02 -1.55
C TYR A 290 -6.44 8.09 -1.49
N THR A 291 -5.84 8.03 -0.30
CA THR A 291 -4.39 8.06 -0.15
C THR A 291 -3.75 6.92 -0.93
N SER A 292 -4.26 5.69 -0.76
CA SER A 292 -3.67 4.51 -1.41
C SER A 292 -3.87 4.48 -2.93
N VAL A 293 -5.00 4.97 -3.44
CA VAL A 293 -5.21 5.15 -4.89
C VAL A 293 -4.23 6.17 -5.47
N GLY A 294 -4.06 7.32 -4.79
CA GLY A 294 -3.11 8.33 -5.20
C GLY A 294 -1.67 7.82 -5.20
N LEU A 295 -1.28 7.08 -4.16
CA LEU A 295 0.03 6.42 -4.09
C LEU A 295 0.23 5.43 -5.24
N TYR A 296 -0.74 4.55 -5.50
CA TYR A 296 -0.63 3.53 -6.55
C TYR A 296 -0.37 4.15 -7.92
N ASP A 297 -1.15 5.15 -8.31
CA ASP A 297 -0.97 5.84 -9.59
C ASP A 297 0.32 6.67 -9.61
N ALA A 298 0.72 7.28 -8.49
CA ALA A 298 2.00 7.98 -8.38
C ALA A 298 3.19 7.03 -8.56
N PHE A 299 3.13 5.80 -8.02
CA PHE A 299 4.15 4.78 -8.26
C PHE A 299 4.20 4.37 -9.74
N ILE A 300 3.06 4.22 -10.41
CA ILE A 300 3.00 3.93 -11.86
C ILE A 300 3.67 5.05 -12.67
N SER A 301 3.30 6.31 -12.40
CA SER A 301 3.86 7.48 -13.09
C SER A 301 5.36 7.66 -12.83
N CYS A 302 5.78 7.52 -11.57
CA CYS A 302 7.18 7.65 -11.19
C CYS A 302 8.04 6.55 -11.84
N TRP A 303 7.56 5.31 -11.88
CA TRP A 303 8.29 4.22 -12.53
C TRP A 303 8.34 4.37 -14.05
N TYR A 304 7.31 4.96 -14.68
CA TYR A 304 7.39 5.35 -16.09
C TYR A 304 8.58 6.27 -16.35
N VAL A 305 8.75 7.34 -15.57
CA VAL A 305 9.87 8.28 -15.73
C VAL A 305 11.21 7.59 -15.43
N LYS A 306 11.31 6.78 -14.37
CA LYS A 306 12.54 6.07 -14.00
C LYS A 306 13.05 5.18 -15.13
N TYR A 307 12.18 4.41 -15.77
CA TYR A 307 12.56 3.49 -16.84
C TYR A 307 12.55 4.11 -18.24
N LYS A 308 11.92 5.28 -18.44
CA LYS A 308 12.07 6.11 -19.65
C LYS A 308 13.44 6.78 -19.70
N THR A 309 13.88 7.34 -18.58
CA THR A 309 15.12 8.14 -18.50
C THR A 309 16.34 7.31 -18.16
N VAL A 310 16.17 6.26 -17.35
CA VAL A 310 17.24 5.36 -16.89
C VAL A 310 18.43 6.14 -16.33
N ARG A 311 18.19 7.26 -15.62
CA ARG A 311 19.27 8.14 -15.14
C ARG A 311 20.14 7.44 -14.10
N ILE A 312 21.47 7.56 -14.23
CA ILE A 312 22.44 7.05 -13.25
C ILE A 312 22.24 7.66 -11.84
N ARG A 313 22.56 6.90 -10.79
CA ARG A 313 22.56 7.40 -9.40
C ARG A 313 23.82 8.27 -9.16
N PRO A 314 23.76 9.25 -8.23
CA PRO A 314 24.94 9.96 -7.74
C PRO A 314 26.01 9.02 -7.16
#